data_AF-Q23A57-F1
#
_entry.id   AF-Q23A57-F1
#
_cell.length_a   1.000
_cell.length_b   1.000
_cell.length_c   1.000
_cell.angle_alpha   90.00
_cell.angle_beta   90.00
_cell.angle_gamma   90.00
#
_symmetry.space_group_name_H-M   'P 1'
#
loop_
_entity.id
_entity.type
_entity.pdbx_description
1 polymer ?
#
loop_
_entity_poly.entity_id
_entity_poly.type
_entity_poly.pdbx_seq_one_letter_code
_entity_poly.pdbx_strand_id
1 'polypeptide(L)'
;MDQLAPNSIPIQQNCIFHPQNKLAFIQVKEISSLPNSNIFQCVDCFEQDLQFRGANYMLIQKNIENSESDFHYKWPPLNDQQIIQNIDLKAKNLNSTQSVLNQINSYFTQLKDEIIKKIDASQKKAINQALQMPFSKDQILKRYQEISQIQNLKSLLMQDYNKSFELQQKSCKEFIQQVELNKDKNTQLLQELLNQCEQIELLIDFDRLNKSKVFLLDFLDQLNFFEDQTQSQVSSENHLNNIILPQQDNSKIDQLMNLISNKTNYCSEVFLNQIRQQMQKLSLFIEQISFDKMNQEGKKAIRFSELNDKKINSINEYVEHLIKIQDDPQHLQSVKNSVQISNLFYVLDNNFNFISKNYPDNLMRYLIETYPFSKNINTDQMFSEEQSFNILRCIDTNYIKEFVKIGAYANYGSSMIGIMKNENFNRQQGNQDKMSYHFRLQNNKMKYYGGFGIDKFVKGDKTQLLDENCTLELRVWLEGQQVEIYVYISIYKRTNINISQKKYQQLSSFENQCKQG
;
A
#
# COMPACT_ATOMS: atom_id res chain seq x y z
N MET A 1 -82.75 -5.32 32.97
CA MET A 1 -82.93 -4.75 34.32
C MET A 1 -81.76 -5.21 35.15
N ASP A 2 -80.92 -4.25 35.52
CA ASP A 2 -80.12 -4.14 36.75
C ASP A 2 -79.48 -5.40 37.35
N GLN A 3 -78.14 -5.49 37.33
CA GLN A 3 -77.23 -5.20 38.48
C GLN A 3 -76.86 -6.50 39.24
N LEU A 4 -75.63 -6.83 39.67
CA LEU A 4 -74.38 -6.09 39.89
C LEU A 4 -73.20 -7.10 39.98
N ALA A 5 -72.08 -6.67 39.39
CA ALA A 5 -70.65 -6.84 39.73
C ALA A 5 -70.11 -8.10 40.47
N PRO A 6 -69.01 -8.71 39.98
CA PRO A 6 -68.17 -9.58 40.77
C PRO A 6 -67.36 -8.76 41.80
N ASN A 7 -67.54 -9.07 43.09
CA ASN A 7 -66.63 -8.82 44.22
C ASN A 7 -65.70 -7.59 44.11
N SER A 8 -66.27 -6.38 44.17
CA SER A 8 -65.47 -5.21 44.52
C SER A 8 -65.04 -5.35 45.99
N ILE A 9 -63.73 -5.43 46.25
CA ILE A 9 -63.20 -5.40 47.61
C ILE A 9 -63.43 -3.96 48.12
N PRO A 10 -64.39 -3.70 49.02
CA PRO A 10 -64.64 -2.34 49.46
C PRO A 10 -63.46 -1.92 50.34
N ILE A 11 -62.88 -0.75 50.10
CA ILE A 11 -61.89 -0.17 51.01
C ILE A 11 -62.61 0.02 52.35
N GLN A 12 -62.22 -0.77 53.36
CA GLN A 12 -62.88 -0.74 54.67
C GLN A 12 -62.31 0.34 55.60
N GLN A 13 -61.25 1.03 55.16
CA GLN A 13 -60.59 2.04 55.97
C GLN A 13 -61.32 3.39 55.87
N ASN A 14 -61.62 3.95 57.04
CA ASN A 14 -62.20 5.28 57.16
C ASN A 14 -61.10 6.35 57.18
N CYS A 15 -61.45 7.56 56.77
CA CYS A 15 -60.53 8.69 56.84
C CYS A 15 -60.20 9.04 58.28
N ILE A 16 -58.92 9.34 58.54
CA ILE A 16 -58.45 9.78 59.87
C ILE A 16 -59.05 11.13 60.29
N PHE A 17 -59.41 11.99 59.33
CA PHE A 17 -60.01 13.30 59.60
C PHE A 17 -61.53 13.27 59.59
N HIS A 18 -62.12 12.36 58.79
CA HIS A 18 -63.56 12.18 58.67
C HIS A 18 -63.92 10.70 58.91
N PRO A 19 -64.04 10.25 60.18
CA PRO A 19 -64.18 8.83 60.51
C PRO A 19 -65.46 8.15 59.98
N GLN A 20 -66.46 8.94 59.56
CA GLN A 20 -67.69 8.44 58.94
C GLN A 20 -67.55 8.19 57.43
N ASN A 21 -66.48 8.68 56.79
CA ASN A 21 -66.26 8.57 55.37
C ASN A 21 -65.13 7.61 55.03
N LYS A 22 -65.34 6.80 53.99
CA LYS A 22 -64.33 5.88 53.45
C LYS A 22 -63.31 6.60 52.60
N LEU A 23 -62.09 6.06 52.56
CA LEU A 23 -61.05 6.53 51.64
C LEU A 23 -61.47 6.31 50.19
N ALA A 24 -61.32 7.34 49.37
CA ALA A 24 -61.74 7.34 47.97
C ALA A 24 -60.57 7.60 47.01
N PHE A 25 -59.64 8.47 47.38
CA PHE A 25 -58.53 8.91 46.53
C PHE A 25 -57.16 8.65 47.17
N ILE A 26 -56.18 8.38 46.33
CA ILE A 26 -54.76 8.31 46.69
C ILE A 26 -53.96 9.29 45.86
N GLN A 27 -53.05 10.02 46.51
CA GLN A 27 -52.07 10.87 45.84
C GLN A 27 -50.94 10.01 45.28
N VAL A 28 -50.65 10.18 43.98
CA VAL A 28 -49.63 9.40 43.26
C VAL A 28 -48.52 10.26 42.66
N LYS A 29 -48.62 11.59 42.74
CA LYS A 29 -47.56 12.53 42.32
C LYS A 29 -47.22 13.50 43.43
N GLU A 30 -45.99 14.02 43.40
CA GLU A 30 -45.51 15.04 44.35
C GLU A 30 -45.47 14.57 45.82
N ILE A 31 -45.40 13.24 46.05
CA ILE A 31 -45.31 12.66 47.40
C ILE A 31 -43.98 13.04 48.08
N SER A 32 -42.88 13.06 47.32
CA SER A 32 -41.55 13.38 47.84
C SER A 32 -41.45 14.80 48.42
N SER A 33 -42.30 15.72 47.98
CA SER A 33 -42.39 17.09 48.51
C SER A 33 -43.18 17.19 49.82
N LEU A 34 -43.84 16.12 50.27
CA LEU A 34 -44.74 16.11 51.42
C LEU A 34 -44.51 14.87 52.33
N PRO A 35 -43.36 14.78 53.03
CA PRO A 35 -42.95 13.55 53.72
C PRO A 35 -43.86 13.13 54.88
N ASN A 36 -44.66 14.04 55.44
CA ASN A 36 -45.57 13.79 56.56
C ASN A 36 -47.06 14.00 56.20
N SER A 37 -47.41 14.18 54.92
CA SER A 37 -48.81 14.36 54.52
C SER A 37 -49.52 13.02 54.39
N ASN A 38 -50.79 12.97 54.80
CA ASN A 38 -51.64 11.84 54.50
C ASN A 38 -51.96 11.80 53.00
N ILE A 39 -51.50 10.76 52.31
CA ILE A 39 -51.70 10.55 50.87
C ILE A 39 -53.11 10.02 50.54
N PHE A 40 -53.89 9.61 51.55
CA PHE A 40 -55.23 9.07 51.38
C PHE A 40 -56.30 10.11 51.74
N GLN A 41 -57.24 10.34 50.82
CA GLN A 41 -58.33 11.29 51.00
C GLN A 41 -59.70 10.60 50.87
N CYS A 42 -60.64 10.92 51.76
CA CYS A 42 -62.06 10.66 51.51
C CYS A 42 -62.66 11.79 50.66
N VAL A 43 -63.93 11.64 50.28
CA VAL A 43 -64.68 12.65 49.51
C VAL A 43 -64.68 14.01 50.22
N ASP A 44 -64.92 14.07 51.53
CA ASP A 44 -64.93 15.35 52.24
C ASP A 44 -63.54 16.01 52.33
N CYS A 45 -62.47 15.21 52.53
CA CYS A 45 -61.09 15.75 52.46
C CYS A 45 -60.78 16.28 51.06
N PHE A 46 -61.30 15.61 50.04
CA PHE A 46 -61.12 16.01 48.65
C PHE A 46 -61.86 17.32 48.35
N GLU A 47 -63.09 17.51 48.84
CA GLU A 47 -63.85 18.76 48.65
C GLU A 47 -63.23 19.94 49.40
N GLN A 48 -62.55 19.68 50.51
CA GLN A 48 -61.91 20.72 51.33
C GLN A 48 -60.49 21.08 50.86
N ASP A 49 -59.90 20.33 49.92
CA ASP A 49 -58.55 20.58 49.40
C ASP A 49 -58.57 21.70 48.32
N LEU A 50 -58.33 22.93 48.76
CA LEU A 50 -58.30 24.12 47.90
C LEU A 50 -57.12 24.15 46.91
N GLN A 51 -56.10 23.31 47.08
CA GLN A 51 -54.93 23.24 46.20
C GLN A 51 -54.92 21.99 45.32
N PHE A 52 -56.07 21.31 45.22
CA PHE A 52 -56.22 20.07 44.51
C PHE A 52 -55.79 20.15 43.03
N ARG A 53 -54.96 19.18 42.62
CA ARG A 53 -54.59 18.94 41.22
C ARG A 53 -55.00 17.53 40.83
N GLY A 54 -56.06 17.38 40.05
CA GLY A 54 -56.61 16.08 39.67
C GLY A 54 -55.65 15.14 38.93
N ALA A 55 -54.59 15.67 38.33
CA ALA A 55 -53.51 14.86 37.74
C ALA A 55 -52.67 14.12 38.80
N ASN A 56 -52.66 14.59 40.05
CA ASN A 56 -51.86 14.05 41.14
C ASN A 56 -52.59 12.98 41.95
N TYR A 57 -53.90 12.80 41.74
CA TYR A 57 -54.74 11.90 42.50
C TYR A 57 -55.48 10.89 41.63
N MET A 58 -55.74 9.74 42.23
CA MET A 58 -56.35 8.59 41.59
C MET A 58 -57.45 8.01 42.47
N LEU A 59 -58.61 7.69 41.85
CA LEU A 59 -59.74 7.07 42.55
C LEU A 59 -59.42 5.61 42.82
N ILE A 60 -59.29 5.23 44.09
CA ILE A 60 -58.77 3.93 44.48
C ILE A 60 -59.68 2.81 43.99
N GLN A 61 -60.99 2.93 44.21
CA GLN A 61 -61.96 1.88 43.85
C GLN A 61 -61.93 1.54 42.35
N LYS A 62 -61.99 2.55 41.47
CA LYS A 62 -61.94 2.34 40.01
C LYS A 62 -60.62 1.76 39.52
N ASN A 63 -59.51 2.01 40.21
CA ASN A 63 -58.22 1.47 39.81
C ASN A 63 -58.00 0.05 40.32
N ILE A 64 -58.60 -0.34 41.45
CA ILE A 64 -58.62 -1.73 41.91
C ILE A 64 -59.55 -2.57 41.02
N GLU A 65 -60.73 -2.06 40.70
CA GLU A 65 -61.73 -2.82 39.91
C GLU A 65 -61.25 -3.09 38.47
N ASN A 66 -60.44 -2.19 37.89
CA ASN A 66 -59.97 -2.32 36.51
C ASN A 66 -58.47 -2.67 36.40
N SER A 67 -57.79 -3.00 37.51
CA SER A 67 -56.33 -3.17 37.58
C SER A 67 -55.76 -4.18 36.58
N GLU A 68 -56.55 -5.19 36.24
CA GLU A 68 -56.11 -6.31 35.41
C GLU A 68 -56.56 -6.18 33.95
N SER A 69 -57.47 -5.26 33.64
CA SER A 69 -58.18 -5.22 32.35
C SER A 69 -57.98 -3.93 31.55
N ASP A 70 -57.64 -2.81 32.19
CA ASP A 70 -57.52 -1.52 31.52
C ASP A 70 -56.13 -0.88 31.69
N PHE A 71 -55.78 0.02 30.77
CA PHE A 71 -54.64 0.90 30.94
C PHE A 71 -54.97 2.04 31.90
N HIS A 72 -54.14 2.20 32.94
CA HIS A 72 -54.32 3.24 33.95
C HIS A 72 -53.54 4.50 33.60
N TYR A 73 -54.17 5.47 32.93
CA TYR A 73 -53.49 6.69 32.46
C TYR A 73 -52.96 7.65 33.55
N LYS A 74 -53.05 7.30 34.84
CA LYS A 74 -52.45 8.06 35.95
C LYS A 74 -51.41 7.23 36.72
N TRP A 75 -51.18 5.97 36.32
CA TRP A 75 -50.25 5.05 36.95
C TRP A 75 -49.46 4.25 35.90
N PRO A 76 -48.13 4.17 35.98
CA PRO A 76 -47.30 4.81 36.99
C PRO A 76 -47.24 6.35 36.83
N PRO A 77 -46.73 7.07 37.83
CA PRO A 77 -46.49 8.50 37.72
C PRO A 77 -45.32 8.75 36.77
N LEU A 78 -45.61 9.08 35.52
CA LEU A 78 -44.64 9.44 34.48
C LEU A 78 -44.50 10.95 34.31
N ASN A 79 -43.33 11.38 33.84
CA ASN A 79 -43.08 12.76 33.39
C ASN A 79 -43.96 13.12 32.18
N ASP A 80 -44.19 12.16 31.28
CA ASP A 80 -45.11 12.28 30.15
C ASP A 80 -46.16 11.15 30.19
N GLN A 81 -47.43 11.53 30.34
CA GLN A 81 -48.56 10.60 30.43
C GLN A 81 -49.08 10.16 29.05
N GLN A 82 -48.66 10.80 27.95
CA GLN A 82 -49.04 10.38 26.59
C GLN A 82 -48.48 9.01 26.21
N ILE A 83 -47.40 8.57 26.88
CA ILE A 83 -46.78 7.26 26.67
C ILE A 83 -47.80 6.12 26.86
N ILE A 84 -48.62 6.18 27.92
CA ILE A 84 -49.60 5.13 28.22
C ILE A 84 -50.71 5.10 27.17
N GLN A 85 -51.14 6.25 26.66
CA GLN A 85 -52.14 6.34 25.60
C GLN A 85 -51.64 5.71 24.29
N ASN A 86 -50.38 5.93 23.94
CA ASN A 86 -49.78 5.35 22.74
C ASN A 86 -49.59 3.83 22.85
N ILE A 87 -49.28 3.32 24.05
CA ILE A 87 -49.17 1.87 24.30
C ILE A 87 -50.54 1.22 24.17
N ASP A 88 -51.58 1.79 24.77
CA ASP A 88 -52.95 1.29 24.69
C ASP A 88 -53.45 1.18 23.23
N LEU A 89 -53.20 2.21 22.42
CA LEU A 89 -53.52 2.18 20.98
C LEU A 89 -52.76 1.08 20.22
N LYS A 90 -51.49 0.83 20.54
CA LYS A 90 -50.70 -0.24 19.91
C LYS A 90 -51.15 -1.63 20.36
N ALA A 91 -51.50 -1.78 21.65
CA ALA A 91 -51.98 -3.03 22.21
C ALA A 91 -53.29 -3.48 21.57
N LYS A 92 -54.22 -2.55 21.29
CA LYS A 92 -55.50 -2.84 20.60
C LYS A 92 -55.31 -3.38 19.17
N ASN A 93 -54.19 -3.09 18.52
CA ASN A 93 -53.88 -3.50 17.15
C ASN A 93 -52.90 -4.68 17.06
N LEU A 94 -52.34 -5.15 18.18
CA LEU A 94 -51.44 -6.31 18.21
C LEU A 94 -52.27 -7.59 18.12
N ASN A 95 -52.35 -8.16 16.92
CA ASN A 95 -52.91 -9.51 16.71
C ASN A 95 -52.13 -10.50 17.59
N SER A 96 -52.86 -11.37 18.31
CA SER A 96 -52.30 -12.30 19.30
C SER A 96 -51.04 -13.04 18.81
N THR A 97 -50.10 -13.32 19.72
CA THR A 97 -48.82 -14.04 19.48
C THR A 97 -49.00 -15.31 18.65
N GLN A 98 -50.15 -15.97 18.77
CA GLN A 98 -50.49 -17.17 18.01
C GLN A 98 -50.53 -16.93 16.49
N SER A 99 -50.95 -15.75 16.05
CA SER A 99 -50.97 -15.39 14.62
C SER A 99 -49.55 -15.31 14.05
N VAL A 100 -48.61 -14.68 14.77
CA VAL A 100 -47.19 -14.58 14.39
C VAL A 100 -46.52 -15.95 14.36
N LEU A 101 -46.80 -16.80 15.35
CA LEU A 101 -46.27 -18.16 15.40
C LEU A 101 -46.77 -19.03 14.24
N ASN A 102 -48.05 -18.93 13.89
CA ASN A 102 -48.61 -19.67 12.77
C ASN A 102 -47.98 -19.22 11.44
N GLN A 103 -47.65 -17.94 11.30
CA GLN A 103 -46.98 -17.41 10.12
C GLN A 103 -45.54 -17.94 9.98
N ILE A 104 -44.74 -17.91 11.06
CA ILE A 104 -43.37 -18.47 11.07
C ILE A 104 -43.39 -19.96 10.72
N ASN A 105 -44.29 -20.71 11.33
CA ASN A 105 -44.36 -22.15 11.13
C ASN A 105 -44.82 -22.53 9.73
N SER A 106 -45.84 -21.85 9.20
CA SER A 106 -46.28 -22.03 7.82
C SER A 106 -45.13 -21.78 6.83
N TYR A 107 -44.34 -20.73 7.08
CA TYR A 107 -43.21 -20.36 6.23
C TYR A 107 -42.12 -21.45 6.19
N PHE A 108 -41.60 -21.88 7.34
CA PHE A 108 -40.52 -22.88 7.36
C PHE A 108 -40.97 -24.27 6.92
N THR A 109 -42.24 -24.62 7.12
CA THR A 109 -42.78 -25.90 6.64
C THR A 109 -42.76 -25.94 5.11
N GLN A 110 -43.24 -24.87 4.48
CA GLN A 110 -43.22 -24.73 3.03
C GLN A 110 -41.77 -24.73 2.50
N LEU A 111 -40.84 -23.99 3.12
CA LEU A 111 -39.42 -23.94 2.73
C LEU A 111 -38.76 -25.32 2.70
N LYS A 112 -39.04 -26.16 3.70
CA LYS A 112 -38.45 -27.51 3.82
C LYS A 112 -38.95 -28.46 2.72
N ASP A 113 -40.26 -28.54 2.53
CA ASP A 113 -40.86 -29.44 1.55
C ASP A 113 -40.34 -29.16 0.14
N GLU A 114 -40.10 -27.88 -0.16
CA GLU A 114 -39.57 -27.43 -1.43
C GLU A 114 -38.09 -27.80 -1.60
N ILE A 115 -37.24 -27.58 -0.60
CA ILE A 115 -35.81 -27.98 -0.64
C ILE A 115 -35.69 -29.49 -0.88
N ILE A 116 -36.50 -30.30 -0.20
CA ILE A 116 -36.43 -31.76 -0.25
C ILE A 116 -36.82 -32.29 -1.64
N LYS A 117 -37.97 -31.86 -2.19
CA LYS A 117 -38.41 -32.27 -3.54
C LYS A 117 -37.34 -32.01 -4.61
N LYS A 118 -36.55 -30.94 -4.44
CA LYS A 118 -35.47 -30.56 -5.38
C LYS A 118 -34.24 -31.45 -5.27
N ILE A 119 -33.87 -31.87 -4.07
CA ILE A 119 -32.76 -32.81 -3.86
C ILE A 119 -33.12 -34.17 -4.50
N ASP A 120 -34.32 -34.69 -4.25
CA ASP A 120 -34.76 -36.01 -4.74
C ASP A 120 -34.77 -36.12 -6.27
N ALA A 121 -35.26 -35.08 -6.95
CA ALA A 121 -35.24 -35.03 -8.40
C ALA A 121 -33.81 -35.05 -8.97
N SER A 122 -32.89 -34.32 -8.33
CA SER A 122 -31.48 -34.24 -8.73
C SER A 122 -30.76 -35.58 -8.58
N GLN A 123 -31.11 -36.32 -7.52
CA GLN A 123 -30.57 -37.65 -7.24
C GLN A 123 -31.00 -38.68 -8.30
N LYS A 124 -32.30 -38.79 -8.61
CA LYS A 124 -32.81 -39.76 -9.62
C LYS A 124 -32.13 -39.59 -10.97
N LYS A 125 -31.84 -38.34 -11.35
CA LYS A 125 -31.16 -38.01 -12.59
C LYS A 125 -29.72 -38.50 -12.61
N ALA A 126 -28.95 -38.25 -11.54
CA ALA A 126 -27.57 -38.71 -11.43
C ALA A 126 -27.46 -40.24 -11.56
N ILE A 127 -28.42 -40.97 -10.97
CA ILE A 127 -28.50 -42.43 -11.02
C ILE A 127 -28.73 -42.94 -12.44
N ASN A 128 -29.73 -42.41 -13.16
CA ASN A 128 -30.00 -42.86 -14.54
C ASN A 128 -28.82 -42.61 -15.48
N GLN A 129 -28.03 -41.56 -15.25
CA GLN A 129 -26.82 -41.28 -16.03
C GLN A 129 -25.69 -42.29 -15.77
N ALA A 130 -25.51 -42.71 -14.51
CA ALA A 130 -24.56 -43.76 -14.18
C ALA A 130 -24.93 -45.10 -14.84
N LEU A 131 -26.23 -45.41 -14.95
CA LEU A 131 -26.72 -46.67 -15.53
C LEU A 131 -26.51 -46.80 -17.05
N GLN A 132 -26.27 -45.71 -17.76
CA GLN A 132 -26.10 -45.70 -19.23
C GLN A 132 -24.62 -45.72 -19.67
N MET A 133 -23.67 -45.86 -18.73
CA MET A 133 -22.23 -45.83 -19.03
C MET A 133 -21.73 -47.12 -19.71
N PRO A 134 -20.93 -47.05 -20.81
CA PRO A 134 -20.61 -48.20 -21.67
C PRO A 134 -19.34 -48.98 -21.27
N PHE A 135 -19.02 -49.09 -19.98
CA PHE A 135 -17.80 -49.78 -19.52
C PHE A 135 -18.07 -50.69 -18.32
N SER A 136 -18.86 -51.74 -18.54
CA SER A 136 -18.94 -52.84 -17.58
C SER A 136 -17.66 -53.69 -17.60
N LYS A 137 -17.42 -54.45 -16.51
CA LYS A 137 -16.32 -55.42 -16.42
C LYS A 137 -16.22 -56.33 -17.65
N ASP A 138 -17.37 -56.74 -18.20
CA ASP A 138 -17.43 -57.63 -19.35
C ASP A 138 -16.99 -56.95 -20.65
N GLN A 139 -17.26 -55.66 -20.80
CA GLN A 139 -16.82 -54.87 -21.95
C GLN A 139 -15.31 -54.59 -21.92
N ILE A 140 -14.77 -54.32 -20.73
CA ILE A 140 -13.31 -54.17 -20.52
C ILE A 140 -12.60 -55.49 -20.84
N LEU A 141 -13.12 -56.61 -20.33
CA LEU A 141 -12.55 -57.93 -20.57
C LEU A 141 -12.56 -58.30 -22.06
N LYS A 142 -13.67 -58.02 -22.76
CA LYS A 142 -13.76 -58.27 -24.20
C LYS A 142 -12.72 -57.48 -24.98
N ARG A 143 -12.54 -56.19 -24.66
CA ARG A 143 -11.56 -55.33 -25.34
C ARG A 143 -10.12 -55.75 -25.06
N TYR A 144 -9.82 -56.18 -23.83
CA TYR A 144 -8.53 -56.79 -23.51
C TYR A 144 -8.27 -58.07 -24.33
N GLN A 145 -9.28 -58.94 -24.48
CA GLN A 145 -9.15 -60.18 -25.26
C GLN A 145 -8.90 -59.90 -26.74
N GLU A 146 -9.52 -58.86 -27.30
CA GLU A 146 -9.30 -58.39 -28.67
C GLU A 146 -7.85 -57.87 -28.85
N ILE A 147 -7.35 -57.06 -27.92
CA ILE A 147 -5.98 -56.51 -27.99
C ILE A 147 -4.93 -57.60 -27.81
N SER A 148 -5.10 -58.48 -26.81
CA SER A 148 -4.15 -59.57 -26.51
C SER A 148 -4.17 -60.69 -27.54
N GLN A 149 -5.25 -60.80 -28.33
CA GLN A 149 -5.49 -61.88 -29.30
C GLN A 149 -5.33 -63.28 -28.69
N ILE A 150 -5.56 -63.39 -27.37
CA ILE A 150 -5.27 -64.61 -26.60
C ILE A 150 -6.05 -65.83 -27.12
N GLN A 151 -7.22 -65.61 -27.73
CA GLN A 151 -8.01 -66.67 -28.36
C GLN A 151 -7.31 -67.23 -29.61
N ASN A 152 -6.62 -66.40 -30.41
CA ASN A 152 -5.88 -66.86 -31.58
C ASN A 152 -4.67 -67.71 -31.16
N LEU A 153 -3.96 -67.30 -30.10
CA LEU A 153 -2.87 -68.10 -29.53
C LEU A 153 -3.39 -69.46 -29.02
N LYS A 154 -4.51 -69.44 -28.30
CA LYS A 154 -5.17 -70.66 -27.82
C LYS A 154 -5.53 -71.58 -28.99
N SER A 155 -6.10 -71.06 -30.08
CA SER A 155 -6.42 -71.86 -31.27
C SER A 155 -5.18 -72.49 -31.90
N LEU A 156 -4.04 -71.79 -31.98
CA LEU A 156 -2.78 -72.33 -32.52
C LEU A 156 -2.18 -73.44 -31.65
N LEU A 157 -2.29 -73.32 -30.33
CA LEU A 157 -1.79 -74.33 -29.38
C LEU A 157 -2.68 -75.57 -29.32
N MET A 158 -3.98 -75.42 -29.59
CA MET A 158 -4.99 -76.47 -29.51
C MET A 158 -5.26 -77.18 -30.85
N GLN A 159 -4.60 -76.79 -31.94
CA GLN A 159 -4.74 -77.47 -33.22
C GLN A 159 -4.03 -78.83 -33.21
N ASP A 160 -4.79 -79.91 -33.44
CA ASP A 160 -4.25 -81.25 -33.66
C ASP A 160 -3.56 -81.34 -35.03
N TYR A 161 -2.25 -81.58 -35.02
CA TYR A 161 -1.48 -81.75 -36.24
C TYR A 161 -0.88 -83.14 -36.32
N ASN A 162 -1.33 -83.93 -37.30
CA ASN A 162 -0.57 -85.04 -37.88
C ASN A 162 0.63 -84.56 -38.73
N LYS A 163 1.09 -83.31 -38.54
CA LYS A 163 2.27 -82.72 -39.18
C LYS A 163 3.37 -82.55 -38.13
N SER A 164 4.63 -82.56 -38.56
CA SER A 164 5.78 -82.52 -37.66
C SER A 164 5.70 -81.35 -36.67
N PHE A 165 6.08 -81.62 -35.43
CA PHE A 165 6.19 -80.64 -34.35
C PHE A 165 6.94 -79.36 -34.77
N GLU A 166 7.92 -79.50 -35.66
CA GLU A 166 8.68 -78.38 -36.24
C GLU A 166 7.79 -77.36 -36.96
N LEU A 167 6.73 -77.80 -37.65
CA LEU A 167 5.81 -76.90 -38.36
C LEU A 167 4.93 -76.13 -37.37
N GLN A 168 4.46 -76.79 -36.31
CA GLN A 168 3.70 -76.16 -35.23
C GLN A 168 4.56 -75.12 -34.50
N GLN A 169 5.81 -75.49 -34.20
CA GLN A 169 6.76 -74.60 -33.58
C GLN A 169 7.05 -73.39 -34.47
N LYS A 170 7.14 -73.57 -35.79
CA LYS A 170 7.31 -72.48 -36.75
C LYS A 170 6.12 -71.53 -36.73
N SER A 171 4.88 -72.02 -36.87
CA SER A 171 3.68 -71.19 -36.85
C SER A 171 3.50 -70.43 -35.53
N CYS A 172 3.79 -71.07 -34.39
CA CYS A 172 3.73 -70.41 -33.09
C CYS A 172 4.80 -69.31 -32.97
N LYS A 173 6.04 -69.58 -33.43
CA LYS A 173 7.11 -68.58 -33.44
C LYS A 173 6.75 -67.38 -34.33
N GLU A 174 6.21 -67.62 -35.52
CA GLU A 174 5.80 -66.55 -36.43
C GLU A 174 4.67 -65.70 -35.82
N PHE A 175 3.66 -66.33 -35.21
CA PHE A 175 2.59 -65.61 -34.52
C PHE A 175 3.12 -64.77 -33.34
N ILE A 176 3.95 -65.37 -32.48
CA ILE A 176 4.54 -64.66 -31.32
C ILE A 176 5.41 -63.50 -31.81
N GLN A 177 6.23 -63.71 -32.85
CA GLN A 177 7.02 -62.63 -33.46
C GLN A 177 6.13 -61.51 -33.99
N GLN A 178 4.98 -61.80 -34.62
CA GLN A 178 4.05 -60.76 -35.05
C GLN A 178 3.44 -59.99 -33.88
N VAL A 179 3.07 -60.66 -32.80
CA VAL A 179 2.55 -60.00 -31.59
C VAL A 179 3.65 -59.17 -30.92
N GLU A 180 4.87 -59.68 -30.87
CA GLU A 180 6.05 -59.01 -30.31
C GLU A 180 6.43 -57.76 -31.11
N LEU A 181 6.39 -57.81 -32.44
CA LEU A 181 6.59 -56.65 -33.31
C LEU A 181 5.55 -55.55 -33.04
N ASN A 182 4.34 -55.92 -32.60
CA ASN A 182 3.26 -55.00 -32.27
C ASN A 182 3.22 -54.60 -30.78
N LYS A 183 4.23 -54.95 -29.98
CA LYS A 183 4.22 -54.72 -28.52
C LYS A 183 3.99 -53.25 -28.16
N ASP A 184 4.54 -52.31 -28.91
CA ASP A 184 4.41 -50.88 -28.62
C ASP A 184 2.96 -50.42 -28.85
N LYS A 185 2.34 -50.88 -29.95
CA LYS A 185 0.92 -50.61 -30.25
C LYS A 185 -0.01 -51.25 -29.21
N ASN A 186 0.26 -52.49 -28.82
CA ASN A 186 -0.53 -53.18 -27.80
C ASN A 186 -0.40 -52.48 -26.45
N THR A 187 0.81 -52.01 -26.11
CA THR A 187 1.06 -51.22 -24.91
C THR A 187 0.25 -49.94 -24.94
N GLN A 188 0.22 -49.21 -26.06
CA GLN A 188 -0.61 -48.01 -26.21
C GLN A 188 -2.11 -48.30 -26.04
N LEU A 189 -2.63 -49.33 -26.71
CA LEU A 189 -4.05 -49.67 -26.63
C LEU A 189 -4.47 -50.13 -25.22
N LEU A 190 -3.61 -50.86 -24.52
CA LEU A 190 -3.86 -51.24 -23.12
C LEU A 190 -3.73 -50.04 -22.19
N GLN A 191 -2.80 -49.12 -22.44
CA GLN A 191 -2.69 -47.87 -21.70
C GLN A 191 -3.93 -46.98 -21.91
N GLU A 192 -4.47 -46.92 -23.12
CA GLU A 192 -5.73 -46.23 -23.41
C GLU A 192 -6.91 -46.88 -22.67
N LEU A 193 -6.99 -48.22 -22.68
CA LEU A 193 -8.01 -48.94 -21.93
C LEU A 193 -7.89 -48.68 -20.41
N LEU A 194 -6.66 -48.64 -19.89
CA LEU A 194 -6.39 -48.30 -18.49
C LEU A 194 -6.82 -46.87 -18.18
N ASN A 195 -6.40 -45.88 -18.99
CA ASN A 195 -6.79 -44.48 -18.83
C ASN A 195 -8.33 -44.32 -18.88
N GLN A 196 -9.03 -45.09 -19.72
CA GLN A 196 -10.49 -45.08 -19.78
C GLN A 196 -11.11 -45.65 -18.49
N CYS A 197 -10.52 -46.70 -17.91
CA CYS A 197 -10.95 -47.23 -16.62
C CYS A 197 -10.73 -46.20 -15.50
N GLU A 198 -9.58 -45.52 -15.50
CA GLU A 198 -9.25 -44.47 -14.53
C GLU A 198 -10.18 -43.26 -14.63
N GLN A 199 -10.65 -42.91 -15.84
CA GLN A 199 -11.59 -41.81 -16.05
C GLN A 199 -12.98 -42.07 -15.47
N ILE A 200 -13.41 -43.33 -15.27
CA ILE A 200 -14.73 -43.67 -14.72
C ILE A 200 -14.87 -43.13 -13.28
N GLU A 201 -13.80 -43.20 -12.49
CA GLU A 201 -13.77 -42.71 -11.11
C GLU A 201 -13.92 -41.17 -11.04
N LEU A 202 -13.72 -40.45 -12.15
CA LEU A 202 -13.79 -38.99 -12.24
C LEU A 202 -15.13 -38.47 -12.82
N LEU A 203 -16.04 -39.35 -13.25
CA LEU A 203 -17.25 -38.94 -13.99
C LEU A 203 -18.32 -38.28 -13.13
N ILE A 204 -18.36 -38.56 -11.83
CA ILE A 204 -19.25 -37.86 -10.90
C ILE A 204 -18.39 -36.93 -10.04
N ASP A 205 -18.45 -35.64 -10.36
CA ASP A 205 -17.81 -34.57 -9.60
C ASP A 205 -18.57 -34.32 -8.28
N PHE A 206 -18.40 -35.27 -7.37
CA PHE A 206 -18.90 -35.16 -6.01
C PHE A 206 -18.27 -33.95 -5.28
N ASP A 207 -17.11 -33.46 -5.70
CA ASP A 207 -16.50 -32.26 -5.14
C ASP A 207 -17.34 -31.01 -5.42
N ARG A 208 -17.77 -30.81 -6.67
CA ARG A 208 -18.70 -29.74 -7.03
C ARG A 208 -20.06 -29.88 -6.37
N LEU A 209 -20.58 -31.11 -6.23
CA LEU A 209 -21.84 -31.35 -5.54
C LEU A 209 -21.72 -31.04 -4.04
N ASN A 210 -20.59 -31.40 -3.44
CA ASN A 210 -20.27 -31.02 -2.07
C ASN A 210 -20.14 -29.51 -1.91
N LYS A 211 -19.49 -28.77 -2.83
CA LYS A 211 -19.44 -27.29 -2.81
C LYS A 211 -20.82 -26.63 -2.90
N SER A 212 -21.71 -27.23 -3.68
CA SER A 212 -23.08 -26.73 -3.85
C SER A 212 -23.95 -27.00 -2.62
N LYS A 213 -23.78 -28.17 -2.00
CA LYS A 213 -24.39 -28.50 -0.71
C LYS A 213 -23.94 -27.51 0.37
N VAL A 214 -22.65 -27.22 0.42
CA VAL A 214 -22.05 -26.29 1.37
C VAL A 214 -22.68 -24.90 1.22
N PHE A 215 -22.69 -24.32 0.02
CA PHE A 215 -23.32 -23.00 -0.21
C PHE A 215 -24.82 -22.95 0.17
N LEU A 216 -25.54 -24.04 -0.07
CA LEU A 216 -26.97 -24.10 0.23
C LEU A 216 -27.23 -24.12 1.73
N LEU A 217 -26.45 -24.90 2.49
CA LEU A 217 -26.53 -24.87 3.95
C LEU A 217 -26.14 -23.49 4.48
N ASP A 218 -25.04 -22.91 3.97
CA ASP A 218 -24.54 -21.60 4.37
C ASP A 218 -25.57 -20.48 4.15
N PHE A 219 -26.37 -20.60 3.10
CA PHE A 219 -27.45 -19.66 2.81
C PHE A 219 -28.67 -19.86 3.72
N LEU A 220 -29.00 -21.09 4.06
CA LEU A 220 -30.15 -21.36 4.93
C LEU A 220 -29.87 -20.92 6.37
N ASP A 221 -28.63 -20.95 6.80
CA ASP A 221 -28.18 -20.40 8.09
C ASP A 221 -28.34 -18.87 8.17
N GLN A 222 -28.50 -18.16 7.05
CA GLN A 222 -28.72 -16.70 7.01
C GLN A 222 -30.19 -16.28 7.28
N LEU A 223 -31.11 -17.24 7.44
CA LEU A 223 -32.54 -16.98 7.57
C LEU A 223 -32.98 -16.71 9.03
N ASN A 224 -32.65 -15.52 9.56
CA ASN A 224 -33.19 -15.01 10.82
C ASN A 224 -34.31 -13.99 10.58
N PHE A 225 -35.50 -14.24 11.13
CA PHE A 225 -36.72 -13.43 10.89
C PHE A 225 -36.90 -12.22 11.81
N PHE A 226 -36.19 -12.19 12.92
CA PHE A 226 -36.10 -11.00 13.76
C PHE A 226 -34.70 -10.43 13.54
N GLU A 227 -34.60 -9.44 12.66
CA GLU A 227 -33.51 -8.47 12.80
C GLU A 227 -33.63 -7.92 14.22
N ASP A 228 -32.57 -7.96 15.02
CA ASP A 228 -32.51 -7.22 16.28
C ASP A 228 -32.86 -5.76 15.96
N GLN A 229 -34.10 -5.35 16.29
CA GLN A 229 -34.70 -4.06 15.92
C GLN A 229 -34.01 -2.87 16.58
N THR A 230 -32.76 -2.60 16.23
CA THR A 230 -31.97 -1.56 16.87
C THR A 230 -31.38 -0.50 15.93
N GLN A 231 -31.54 -0.58 14.59
CA GLN A 231 -30.96 0.42 13.67
C GLN A 231 -31.89 0.67 12.45
N SER A 232 -32.79 1.67 12.47
CA SER A 232 -32.61 3.11 12.18
C SER A 232 -32.88 3.53 10.71
N GLN A 233 -34.10 4.05 10.51
CA GLN A 233 -34.61 5.08 9.59
C GLN A 233 -33.79 5.57 8.36
N VAL A 234 -34.52 5.51 7.23
CA VAL A 234 -34.27 5.76 5.80
C VAL A 234 -34.15 7.25 5.39
N SER A 235 -33.44 7.53 4.29
CA SER A 235 -33.87 8.51 3.27
C SER A 235 -33.56 8.05 1.82
N SER A 236 -34.61 8.03 1.01
CA SER A 236 -34.85 7.52 -0.37
C SER A 236 -34.34 8.50 -1.46
N GLU A 237 -34.27 8.25 -2.79
CA GLU A 237 -35.23 7.59 -3.70
C GLU A 237 -34.68 7.45 -5.16
N ASN A 238 -35.09 6.38 -5.84
CA ASN A 238 -35.33 6.15 -7.29
C ASN A 238 -34.32 5.44 -8.22
N HIS A 239 -34.88 4.41 -8.88
CA HIS A 239 -34.33 3.24 -9.56
C HIS A 239 -34.13 3.40 -11.09
N LEU A 240 -33.26 2.56 -11.69
CA LEU A 240 -33.63 1.62 -12.78
C LEU A 240 -32.51 0.58 -13.11
N ASN A 241 -32.85 -0.69 -12.86
CA ASN A 241 -32.47 -1.96 -13.51
C ASN A 241 -31.07 -2.18 -14.15
N ASN A 242 -30.23 -2.90 -13.40
CA ASN A 242 -29.54 -4.13 -13.83
C ASN A 242 -29.62 -5.12 -12.64
N ILE A 243 -29.46 -6.44 -12.85
CA ILE A 243 -29.18 -7.37 -11.74
C ILE A 243 -27.79 -7.03 -11.21
N ILE A 244 -27.75 -5.98 -10.40
CA ILE A 244 -26.77 -5.66 -9.41
C ILE A 244 -27.56 -6.03 -8.15
N LEU A 245 -27.07 -7.00 -7.35
CA LEU A 245 -27.53 -7.13 -5.96
C LEU A 245 -27.67 -5.72 -5.42
N PRO A 246 -28.77 -5.37 -4.70
CA PRO A 246 -29.04 -3.98 -4.36
C PRO A 246 -27.71 -3.35 -3.96
N GLN A 247 -27.31 -2.31 -4.68
CA GLN A 247 -26.40 -1.34 -4.09
C GLN A 247 -27.21 -0.72 -2.93
N GLN A 248 -27.51 -1.51 -1.90
CA GLN A 248 -27.13 -1.12 -0.57
C GLN A 248 -25.72 -0.62 -0.76
N ASP A 249 -25.51 0.66 -0.50
CA ASP A 249 -24.19 1.20 -0.23
C ASP A 249 -23.61 0.37 0.93
N ASN A 250 -23.15 -0.83 0.61
CA ASN A 250 -22.32 -1.63 1.45
C ASN A 250 -20.97 -0.98 1.33
N SER A 251 -20.85 0.14 2.05
CA SER A 251 -19.66 0.96 2.10
C SER A 251 -18.41 0.08 2.29
N LYS A 252 -18.58 -1.08 2.93
CA LYS A 252 -17.61 -2.12 3.18
C LYS A 252 -17.18 -2.92 1.94
N ILE A 253 -18.12 -3.49 1.19
CA ILE A 253 -17.80 -4.18 -0.07
C ILE A 253 -17.13 -3.20 -1.01
N ASP A 254 -17.64 -1.97 -1.13
CA ASP A 254 -17.06 -0.98 -2.04
C ASP A 254 -15.70 -0.46 -1.56
N GLN A 255 -15.48 -0.30 -0.25
CA GLN A 255 -14.17 0.01 0.29
C GLN A 255 -13.14 -1.09 -0.01
N LEU A 256 -13.52 -2.37 0.10
CA LEU A 256 -12.67 -3.49 -0.30
C LEU A 256 -12.42 -3.48 -1.80
N MET A 257 -13.46 -3.25 -2.59
CA MET A 257 -13.32 -3.19 -4.03
C MET A 257 -12.37 -2.07 -4.45
N ASN A 258 -12.39 -0.92 -3.78
CA ASN A 258 -11.46 0.19 -4.04
C ASN A 258 -9.99 -0.14 -3.75
N LEU A 259 -9.72 -1.02 -2.77
CA LEU A 259 -8.36 -1.53 -2.57
C LEU A 259 -7.91 -2.44 -3.70
N ILE A 260 -8.79 -3.36 -4.11
CA ILE A 260 -8.49 -4.39 -5.11
C ILE A 260 -8.37 -3.76 -6.50
N SER A 261 -9.27 -2.83 -6.84
CA SER A 261 -9.34 -2.14 -8.13
C SER A 261 -8.36 -0.98 -8.28
N ASN A 262 -7.41 -0.81 -7.36
CA ASN A 262 -6.46 0.29 -7.47
C ASN A 262 -5.67 0.19 -8.80
N LYS A 263 -5.35 1.35 -9.38
CA LYS A 263 -4.75 1.43 -10.72
C LYS A 263 -3.40 0.73 -10.86
N THR A 264 -2.67 0.54 -9.75
CA THR A 264 -1.36 -0.11 -9.76
C THR A 264 -1.43 -1.63 -9.74
N ASN A 265 -2.60 -2.21 -9.41
CA ASN A 265 -2.77 -3.67 -9.41
C ASN A 265 -3.00 -4.24 -10.82
N TYR A 266 -3.33 -3.39 -11.81
CA TYR A 266 -3.66 -3.82 -13.17
C TYR A 266 -4.69 -4.96 -13.25
N CYS A 267 -5.56 -5.05 -12.24
CA CYS A 267 -6.61 -6.05 -12.23
C CYS A 267 -7.54 -5.78 -13.41
N SER A 268 -7.80 -6.82 -14.20
CA SER A 268 -8.80 -6.71 -15.24
C SER A 268 -10.16 -6.47 -14.60
N GLU A 269 -10.99 -5.66 -15.26
CA GLU A 269 -12.38 -5.48 -14.87
C GLU A 269 -13.11 -6.83 -14.73
N VAL A 270 -12.72 -7.83 -15.52
CA VAL A 270 -13.27 -9.19 -15.46
C VAL A 270 -13.02 -9.85 -14.11
N PHE A 271 -11.78 -9.83 -13.61
CA PHE A 271 -11.42 -10.41 -12.32
C PHE A 271 -12.07 -9.65 -11.15
N LEU A 272 -12.05 -8.32 -11.21
CA LEU A 272 -12.64 -7.46 -10.19
C LEU A 272 -14.13 -7.74 -10.02
N ASN A 273 -14.82 -7.89 -11.15
CA ASN A 273 -16.23 -8.22 -11.14
C ASN A 273 -16.49 -9.63 -10.56
N GLN A 274 -15.67 -10.64 -10.82
CA GLN A 274 -15.82 -11.99 -10.20
C GLN A 274 -15.64 -11.97 -8.67
N ILE A 275 -14.68 -11.18 -8.19
CA ILE A 275 -14.43 -11.01 -6.76
C ILE A 275 -15.61 -10.31 -6.09
N ARG A 276 -16.07 -9.21 -6.68
CA ARG A 276 -17.25 -8.48 -6.20
C ARG A 276 -18.46 -9.42 -6.09
N GLN A 277 -18.66 -10.27 -7.09
CA GLN A 277 -19.78 -11.22 -7.11
C GLN A 277 -19.70 -12.29 -6.01
N GLN A 278 -18.52 -12.85 -5.73
CA GLN A 278 -18.37 -13.81 -4.62
C GLN A 278 -18.49 -13.11 -3.26
N MET A 279 -18.01 -11.87 -3.18
CA MET A 279 -18.16 -11.03 -1.99
C MET A 279 -19.63 -10.70 -1.73
N GLN A 280 -20.42 -10.44 -2.76
CA GLN A 280 -21.85 -10.20 -2.61
C GLN A 280 -22.64 -11.45 -2.20
N LYS A 281 -22.23 -12.66 -2.58
CA LYS A 281 -22.80 -13.89 -2.01
C LYS A 281 -22.46 -14.05 -0.53
N LEU A 282 -21.45 -13.32 -0.11
CA LEU A 282 -21.05 -13.15 1.27
C LEU A 282 -21.55 -11.82 1.84
N SER A 283 -22.52 -11.15 1.22
CA SER A 283 -22.97 -9.79 1.61
C SER A 283 -23.41 -9.74 3.06
N LEU A 284 -24.29 -10.66 3.49
CA LEU A 284 -24.68 -10.82 4.89
C LEU A 284 -23.48 -11.04 5.83
N PHE A 285 -22.34 -11.54 5.33
CA PHE A 285 -21.09 -11.65 6.09
C PHE A 285 -20.22 -10.39 5.99
N ILE A 286 -20.16 -9.75 4.83
CA ILE A 286 -19.31 -8.59 4.61
C ILE A 286 -19.89 -7.34 5.29
N GLU A 287 -21.21 -7.25 5.36
CA GLU A 287 -21.96 -6.24 6.10
C GLU A 287 -21.57 -6.16 7.57
N GLN A 288 -21.04 -7.25 8.15
CA GLN A 288 -20.64 -7.33 9.56
C GLN A 288 -19.23 -6.76 9.84
N ILE A 289 -18.38 -6.52 8.82
CA ILE A 289 -16.95 -6.20 9.01
C ILE A 289 -16.72 -4.71 9.37
N SER A 290 -16.00 -4.30 10.42
CA SER A 290 -15.74 -2.85 10.70
C SER A 290 -14.57 -2.26 9.90
N PHE A 291 -14.70 -1.00 9.46
CA PHE A 291 -13.75 -0.31 8.58
C PHE A 291 -13.07 0.92 9.23
N ASP A 292 -13.36 1.25 10.49
CA ASP A 292 -12.92 2.51 11.13
C ASP A 292 -11.38 2.67 11.28
N LYS A 293 -10.65 1.55 11.36
CA LYS A 293 -9.18 1.50 11.46
C LYS A 293 -8.54 0.75 10.29
N MET A 294 -9.20 0.74 9.14
CA MET A 294 -8.68 0.07 7.93
C MET A 294 -7.27 0.54 7.54
N ASN A 295 -6.89 1.77 7.92
CA ASN A 295 -5.58 2.36 7.63
C ASN A 295 -4.73 2.57 8.91
N GLN A 296 -3.39 2.49 8.79
CA GLN A 296 -2.46 2.72 9.91
C GLN A 296 -2.48 4.19 10.38
N GLU A 297 -2.40 4.38 11.70
CA GLU A 297 -2.35 5.71 12.31
C GLU A 297 -1.11 6.49 11.84
N GLY A 298 -1.31 7.77 11.52
CA GLY A 298 -0.26 8.63 10.95
C GLY A 298 0.15 8.28 9.51
N LYS A 299 -0.41 7.23 8.90
CA LYS A 299 -0.19 6.89 7.49
C LYS A 299 -1.37 7.36 6.65
N LYS A 300 -1.06 7.83 5.44
CA LYS A 300 -2.06 8.21 4.44
C LYS A 300 -2.01 7.20 3.30
N ALA A 301 -3.18 6.73 2.90
CA ALA A 301 -3.30 5.91 1.71
C ALA A 301 -2.80 6.68 0.48
N ILE A 302 -2.25 5.95 -0.48
CA ILE A 302 -1.87 6.52 -1.77
C ILE A 302 -3.14 7.04 -2.43
N ARG A 303 -3.11 8.30 -2.88
CA ARG A 303 -4.22 8.91 -3.59
C ARG A 303 -4.21 8.48 -5.04
N PHE A 304 -4.59 7.23 -5.30
CA PHE A 304 -4.61 6.63 -6.64
C PHE A 304 -5.47 7.41 -7.64
N SER A 305 -6.47 8.16 -7.18
CA SER A 305 -7.27 9.08 -8.00
C SER A 305 -6.46 10.25 -8.57
N GLU A 306 -5.42 10.72 -7.88
CA GLU A 306 -4.53 11.81 -8.32
C GLU A 306 -3.40 11.31 -9.25
N LEU A 307 -3.27 9.99 -9.41
CA LEU A 307 -2.34 9.35 -10.32
C LEU A 307 -3.00 9.16 -11.69
N ASN A 308 -2.52 9.93 -12.66
CA ASN A 308 -2.82 9.71 -14.08
C ASN A 308 -1.82 8.71 -14.68
N ASP A 309 -2.11 8.22 -15.88
CA ASP A 309 -1.31 7.17 -16.53
C ASP A 309 0.15 7.60 -16.72
N LYS A 310 0.40 8.89 -16.98
CA LYS A 310 1.76 9.41 -17.08
C LYS A 310 2.53 9.25 -15.77
N LYS A 311 1.94 9.63 -14.63
CA LYS A 311 2.56 9.48 -13.30
C LYS A 311 2.77 8.01 -12.94
N ILE A 312 1.80 7.15 -13.24
CA ILE A 312 1.90 5.70 -12.98
C ILE A 312 3.02 5.10 -13.82
N ASN A 313 3.10 5.44 -15.10
CA ASN A 313 4.18 4.99 -15.98
C ASN A 313 5.54 5.48 -15.48
N SER A 314 5.65 6.72 -14.99
CA SER A 314 6.89 7.22 -14.39
C SER A 314 7.28 6.47 -13.12
N ILE A 315 6.32 6.09 -12.26
CA ILE A 315 6.58 5.27 -11.07
C ILE A 315 7.05 3.88 -11.48
N ASN A 316 6.38 3.23 -12.44
CA ASN A 316 6.77 1.91 -12.92
C ASN A 316 8.15 1.95 -13.57
N GLU A 317 8.42 2.95 -14.40
CA GLU A 317 9.72 3.09 -15.03
C GLU A 317 10.82 3.29 -14.00
N TYR A 318 10.56 4.07 -12.94
CA TYR A 318 11.49 4.24 -11.83
C TYR A 318 11.74 2.94 -11.08
N VAL A 319 10.70 2.19 -10.74
CA VAL A 319 10.83 0.90 -10.03
C VAL A 319 11.57 -0.13 -10.89
N GLU A 320 11.18 -0.30 -12.16
CA GLU A 320 11.85 -1.18 -13.12
C GLU A 320 13.32 -0.78 -13.32
N HIS A 321 13.59 0.52 -13.37
CA HIS A 321 14.94 1.03 -13.41
C HIS A 321 15.72 0.62 -12.17
N LEU A 322 15.21 0.86 -10.95
CA LEU A 322 15.85 0.48 -9.70
C LEU A 322 16.20 -1.02 -9.64
N ILE A 323 15.31 -1.88 -10.14
CA ILE A 323 15.55 -3.32 -10.26
C ILE A 323 16.71 -3.59 -11.23
N LYS A 324 16.66 -3.00 -12.43
CA LYS A 324 17.70 -3.20 -13.45
C LYS A 324 19.08 -2.70 -13.03
N ILE A 325 19.19 -1.59 -12.29
CA ILE A 325 20.50 -1.13 -11.80
C ILE A 325 21.10 -2.07 -10.74
N GLN A 326 20.27 -2.87 -10.06
CA GLN A 326 20.74 -3.89 -9.11
C GLN A 326 21.14 -5.19 -9.84
N ASP A 327 20.32 -5.62 -10.79
CA ASP A 327 20.44 -6.96 -11.39
C ASP A 327 21.22 -6.99 -12.73
N ASP A 328 21.34 -5.85 -13.41
CA ASP A 328 22.00 -5.73 -14.72
C ASP A 328 23.16 -4.71 -14.67
N PRO A 329 24.41 -5.18 -14.54
CA PRO A 329 25.59 -4.33 -14.58
C PRO A 329 25.76 -3.54 -15.89
N GLN A 330 25.25 -4.05 -17.02
CA GLN A 330 25.32 -3.34 -18.31
C GLN A 330 24.36 -2.15 -18.32
N HIS A 331 23.15 -2.32 -17.76
CA HIS A 331 22.20 -1.23 -17.59
C HIS A 331 22.78 -0.13 -16.69
N LEU A 332 23.38 -0.50 -15.53
CA LEU A 332 24.07 0.46 -14.66
C LEU A 332 25.15 1.25 -15.40
N GLN A 333 25.98 0.56 -16.20
CA GLN A 333 27.04 1.22 -16.95
C GLN A 333 26.47 2.13 -18.05
N SER A 334 25.38 1.73 -18.71
CA SER A 334 24.72 2.56 -19.72
C SER A 334 24.17 3.86 -19.14
N VAL A 335 23.61 3.81 -17.93
CA VAL A 335 23.09 4.98 -17.21
C VAL A 335 24.24 5.90 -16.82
N LYS A 336 25.32 5.36 -16.25
CA LYS A 336 26.54 6.13 -15.93
C LYS A 336 27.15 6.81 -17.15
N ASN A 337 27.10 6.15 -18.31
CA ASN A 337 27.64 6.65 -19.56
C ASN A 337 26.66 7.59 -20.31
N SER A 338 25.43 7.79 -19.83
CA SER A 338 24.52 8.75 -20.44
C SER A 338 25.11 10.17 -20.37
N VAL A 339 24.83 10.99 -21.38
CA VAL A 339 25.41 12.36 -21.48
C VAL A 339 25.09 13.17 -20.23
N GLN A 340 23.87 13.05 -19.71
CA GLN A 340 23.40 13.78 -18.54
C GLN A 340 24.15 13.38 -17.27
N ILE A 341 24.24 12.07 -17.02
CA ILE A 341 24.86 11.54 -15.81
C ILE A 341 26.39 11.69 -15.88
N SER A 342 27.03 11.37 -17.01
CA SER A 342 28.49 11.50 -17.18
C SER A 342 28.99 12.93 -17.03
N ASN A 343 28.24 13.93 -17.52
CA ASN A 343 28.57 15.35 -17.31
C ASN A 343 28.45 15.73 -15.82
N LEU A 344 27.43 15.25 -15.11
CA LEU A 344 27.29 15.48 -13.67
C LEU A 344 28.39 14.78 -12.86
N PHE A 345 28.79 13.56 -13.24
CA PHE A 345 29.96 12.84 -12.71
C PHE A 345 31.20 13.73 -12.81
N TYR A 346 31.45 14.27 -14.00
CA TYR A 346 32.61 15.12 -14.25
C TYR A 346 32.64 16.36 -13.34
N VAL A 347 31.50 17.04 -13.16
CA VAL A 347 31.41 18.23 -12.30
C VAL A 347 31.68 17.88 -10.85
N LEU A 348 31.05 16.81 -10.36
CA LEU A 348 31.12 16.42 -8.96
C LEU A 348 32.52 15.89 -8.60
N ASP A 349 33.18 15.18 -9.51
CA ASP A 349 34.54 14.69 -9.27
C ASP A 349 35.60 15.81 -9.34
N ASN A 350 35.48 16.76 -10.28
CA ASN A 350 36.53 17.75 -10.52
C ASN A 350 36.33 19.05 -9.74
N ASN A 351 35.09 19.52 -9.61
CA ASN A 351 34.80 20.83 -9.01
C ASN A 351 34.39 20.74 -7.54
N PHE A 352 34.03 19.56 -7.05
CA PHE A 352 33.65 19.33 -5.65
C PHE A 352 34.69 18.46 -4.90
N ASN A 353 35.94 18.44 -5.35
CA ASN A 353 37.04 17.69 -4.71
C ASN A 353 37.41 18.17 -3.29
N PHE A 354 36.80 19.26 -2.81
CA PHE A 354 37.00 19.83 -1.47
C PHE A 354 36.00 19.33 -0.43
N ILE A 355 34.91 18.66 -0.83
CA ILE A 355 33.95 18.04 0.11
C ILE A 355 34.29 16.58 0.37
N SER A 356 33.79 16.03 1.48
CA SER A 356 34.02 14.63 1.85
C SER A 356 33.51 13.69 0.77
N LYS A 357 34.33 12.70 0.39
CA LYS A 357 34.03 11.75 -0.69
C LYS A 357 32.64 11.07 -0.61
N ASN A 358 32.13 10.85 0.60
CA ASN A 358 30.81 10.27 0.83
C ASN A 358 29.65 11.11 0.24
N TYR A 359 29.79 12.43 0.15
CA TYR A 359 28.72 13.29 -0.35
C TYR A 359 28.57 13.24 -1.88
N PRO A 360 29.64 13.43 -2.68
CA PRO A 360 29.60 13.14 -4.11
C PRO A 360 29.08 11.73 -4.39
N ASP A 361 29.59 10.70 -3.69
CA ASP A 361 29.16 9.31 -3.91
C ASP A 361 27.66 9.12 -3.69
N ASN A 362 27.11 9.67 -2.59
CA ASN A 362 25.66 9.60 -2.31
C ASN A 362 24.82 10.39 -3.31
N LEU A 363 25.30 11.56 -3.73
CA LEU A 363 24.62 12.37 -4.74
C LEU A 363 24.61 11.67 -6.10
N MET A 364 25.74 11.05 -6.49
CA MET A 364 25.82 10.26 -7.70
C MET A 364 24.88 9.07 -7.67
N ARG A 365 24.81 8.36 -6.53
CA ARG A 365 23.85 7.28 -6.35
C ARG A 365 22.42 7.77 -6.53
N TYR A 366 22.05 8.89 -5.92
CA TYR A 366 20.73 9.49 -6.08
C TYR A 366 20.43 9.85 -7.55
N LEU A 367 21.38 10.47 -8.26
CA LEU A 367 21.22 10.85 -9.67
C LEU A 367 21.06 9.62 -10.58
N ILE A 368 21.80 8.55 -10.31
CA ILE A 368 21.65 7.28 -11.02
C ILE A 368 20.26 6.71 -10.74
N GLU A 369 19.87 6.54 -9.47
CA GLU A 369 18.59 5.97 -9.08
C GLU A 369 17.40 6.75 -9.68
N THR A 370 17.50 8.08 -9.74
CA THR A 370 16.43 8.96 -10.26
C THR A 370 16.53 9.26 -11.75
N TYR A 371 17.45 8.62 -12.48
CA TYR A 371 17.68 8.84 -13.90
C TYR A 371 16.41 8.80 -14.79
N PRO A 372 15.43 7.90 -14.58
CA PRO A 372 14.19 7.87 -15.38
C PRO A 372 13.43 9.21 -15.43
N PHE A 373 13.54 10.02 -14.37
CA PHE A 373 12.91 11.33 -14.31
C PHE A 373 13.71 12.42 -15.04
N SER A 374 15.03 12.25 -15.14
CA SER A 374 15.94 13.25 -15.72
C SER A 374 16.33 12.97 -17.17
N LYS A 375 16.16 11.74 -17.67
CA LYS A 375 16.61 11.34 -19.02
C LYS A 375 16.05 12.18 -20.17
N ASN A 376 14.90 12.82 -19.97
CA ASN A 376 14.21 13.65 -20.96
C ASN A 376 14.40 15.16 -20.73
N ILE A 377 15.19 15.55 -19.72
CA ILE A 377 15.53 16.95 -19.52
C ILE A 377 16.46 17.38 -20.65
N ASN A 378 16.14 18.50 -21.30
CA ASN A 378 17.01 19.07 -22.31
C ASN A 378 18.32 19.54 -21.66
N THR A 379 19.40 18.79 -21.90
CA THR A 379 20.71 19.11 -21.34
C THR A 379 21.48 20.16 -22.10
N ASP A 380 21.06 20.51 -23.32
CA ASP A 380 21.68 21.59 -24.09
C ASP A 380 21.47 22.95 -23.40
N GLN A 381 20.45 23.07 -22.54
CA GLN A 381 20.18 24.24 -21.71
C GLN A 381 20.66 24.10 -20.26
N MET A 382 21.19 22.94 -19.88
CA MET A 382 21.63 22.69 -18.50
C MET A 382 22.88 23.52 -18.14
N PHE A 383 23.64 23.94 -19.14
CA PHE A 383 24.78 24.84 -19.00
C PHE A 383 24.50 26.12 -19.78
N SER A 384 24.05 27.16 -19.08
CA SER A 384 23.80 28.50 -19.66
C SER A 384 25.04 29.11 -20.34
N GLU A 385 26.22 28.60 -19.99
CA GLU A 385 27.51 28.95 -20.58
C GLU A 385 28.27 27.65 -20.91
N GLU A 386 27.77 26.87 -21.87
CA GLU A 386 28.43 25.64 -22.35
C GLU A 386 29.94 25.86 -22.63
N GLN A 387 30.31 27.04 -23.14
CA GLN A 387 31.71 27.43 -23.31
C GLN A 387 32.47 27.54 -21.99
N SER A 388 31.93 28.19 -20.97
CA SER A 388 32.53 28.26 -19.62
C SER A 388 32.63 26.88 -18.97
N PHE A 389 31.63 26.02 -19.17
CA PHE A 389 31.63 24.63 -18.71
C PHE A 389 32.68 23.78 -19.43
N ASN A 390 32.79 23.90 -20.75
CA ASN A 390 33.80 23.23 -21.56
C ASN A 390 35.21 23.74 -21.24
N ILE A 391 35.37 25.03 -20.92
CA ILE A 391 36.62 25.59 -20.40
C ILE A 391 36.98 24.93 -19.06
N LEU A 392 36.04 24.85 -18.12
CA LEU A 392 36.23 24.10 -16.85
C LEU A 392 36.56 22.63 -17.08
N ARG A 393 35.99 22.01 -18.13
CA ARG A 393 36.30 20.64 -18.54
C ARG A 393 37.71 20.46 -19.10
N CYS A 394 38.25 21.51 -19.72
CA CYS A 394 39.58 21.55 -20.32
C CYS A 394 40.67 22.04 -19.35
N ILE A 395 40.30 22.53 -18.16
CA ILE A 395 41.25 22.85 -17.09
C ILE A 395 41.70 21.53 -16.43
N ASP A 396 42.48 20.77 -17.17
CA ASP A 396 43.41 19.82 -16.56
C ASP A 396 44.35 20.66 -15.68
N THR A 397 44.61 20.22 -14.45
CA THR A 397 45.49 20.86 -13.45
C THR A 397 46.85 21.30 -14.00
N ASN A 398 47.26 20.77 -15.15
CA ASN A 398 48.43 21.18 -15.93
C ASN A 398 48.34 22.59 -16.55
N TYR A 399 47.15 23.13 -16.83
CA TYR A 399 46.98 24.49 -17.41
C TYR A 399 47.15 25.63 -16.40
N ILE A 400 47.09 25.35 -15.09
CA ILE A 400 47.48 26.35 -14.07
C ILE A 400 48.97 26.71 -14.21
N LYS A 401 49.80 25.80 -14.75
CA LYS A 401 51.20 26.11 -15.11
C LYS A 401 51.31 27.10 -16.26
N GLU A 402 50.29 27.21 -17.12
CA GLU A 402 50.33 28.12 -18.28
C GLU A 402 49.94 29.55 -17.93
N PHE A 403 49.10 29.79 -16.92
CA PHE A 403 48.62 31.15 -16.62
C PHE A 403 49.59 32.04 -15.84
N VAL A 404 50.57 31.46 -15.13
CA VAL A 404 51.52 32.24 -14.31
C VAL A 404 52.95 31.90 -14.73
N LYS A 405 53.50 32.69 -15.67
CA LYS A 405 54.94 32.68 -15.96
C LYS A 405 55.62 33.85 -15.26
N ILE A 406 56.61 33.55 -14.43
CA ILE A 406 57.43 34.54 -13.72
C ILE A 406 58.59 34.95 -14.63
N GLY A 407 58.60 36.20 -15.07
CA GLY A 407 59.72 36.78 -15.83
C GLY A 407 60.68 37.52 -14.91
N ALA A 408 61.96 37.14 -14.90
CA ALA A 408 63.03 37.91 -14.29
C ALA A 408 63.96 38.49 -15.38
N TYR A 409 64.03 39.82 -15.45
CA TYR A 409 64.97 40.54 -16.29
C TYR A 409 65.93 41.32 -15.40
N ALA A 410 67.23 41.07 -15.55
CA ALA A 410 68.29 41.83 -14.91
C ALA A 410 69.04 42.63 -15.98
N ASN A 411 68.98 43.96 -15.92
CA ASN A 411 69.80 44.82 -16.76
C ASN A 411 70.27 46.04 -15.95
N TYR A 412 71.58 46.32 -16.02
CA TYR A 412 72.23 47.51 -15.45
C TYR A 412 71.81 47.90 -14.02
N GLY A 413 71.93 46.95 -13.07
CA GLY A 413 71.69 47.22 -11.64
C GLY A 413 70.23 47.32 -11.22
N SER A 414 69.28 47.01 -12.12
CA SER A 414 67.85 46.89 -11.83
C SER A 414 67.32 45.51 -12.24
N SER A 415 66.47 44.94 -11.38
CA SER A 415 65.83 43.64 -11.57
C SER A 415 64.31 43.80 -11.45
N MET A 416 63.55 43.08 -12.26
CA MET A 416 62.09 43.07 -12.18
C MET A 416 61.57 41.65 -11.91
N ILE A 417 60.57 41.52 -11.05
CA ILE A 417 59.82 40.29 -10.83
C ILE A 417 58.35 40.61 -11.03
N GLY A 418 57.64 39.89 -11.89
CA GLY A 418 56.23 40.15 -12.13
C GLY A 418 55.47 38.92 -12.62
N ILE A 419 54.15 39.06 -12.59
CA ILE A 419 53.21 38.11 -13.20
C ILE A 419 52.80 38.73 -14.54
N MET A 420 52.77 37.93 -15.60
CA MET A 420 52.27 38.37 -16.90
C MET A 420 51.33 37.34 -17.49
N LYS A 421 50.40 37.81 -18.33
CA LYS A 421 49.53 36.90 -19.07
C LYS A 421 50.35 36.09 -20.06
N ASN A 422 50.04 34.80 -20.20
CA ASN A 422 50.78 33.91 -21.09
C ASN A 422 50.76 34.37 -22.56
N GLU A 423 49.64 34.96 -23.01
CA GLU A 423 49.46 35.52 -24.35
C GLU A 423 50.48 36.61 -24.71
N ASN A 424 51.08 37.24 -23.69
CA ASN A 424 52.04 38.34 -23.81
C ASN A 424 53.50 37.88 -23.63
N PHE A 425 53.72 36.61 -23.29
CA PHE A 425 55.05 36.04 -23.09
C PHE A 425 55.85 36.05 -24.41
N ASN A 426 57.08 36.56 -24.37
CA ASN A 426 57.95 36.84 -25.53
C ASN A 426 57.46 37.88 -26.54
N ARG A 427 56.26 38.46 -26.36
CA ARG A 427 55.73 39.53 -27.23
C ARG A 427 55.97 40.92 -26.66
N GLN A 428 55.94 41.04 -25.35
CA GLN A 428 56.17 42.30 -24.65
C GLN A 428 56.85 42.12 -23.30
N GLN A 429 57.33 43.22 -22.72
CA GLN A 429 57.87 43.23 -21.37
C GLN A 429 56.75 43.03 -20.35
N GLY A 430 56.99 42.22 -19.31
CA GLY A 430 55.97 41.88 -18.29
C GLY A 430 55.43 43.07 -17.49
N ASN A 431 56.12 44.22 -17.46
CA ASN A 431 55.60 45.46 -16.85
C ASN A 431 54.41 46.06 -17.62
N GLN A 432 54.22 45.72 -18.89
CA GLN A 432 53.12 46.26 -19.70
C GLN A 432 51.76 45.74 -19.23
N ASP A 433 51.73 44.58 -18.56
CA ASP A 433 50.53 44.01 -17.95
C ASP A 433 50.21 44.66 -16.58
N LYS A 434 50.99 45.66 -16.13
CA LYS A 434 50.84 46.34 -14.84
C LYS A 434 50.69 45.38 -13.67
N MET A 435 51.52 44.33 -13.65
CA MET A 435 51.59 43.34 -12.58
C MET A 435 53.04 42.98 -12.21
N SER A 436 53.90 43.99 -12.04
CA SER A 436 55.34 43.78 -11.74
C SER A 436 55.92 44.62 -10.59
N TYR A 437 56.99 44.08 -9.99
CA TYR A 437 57.85 44.67 -8.96
C TYR A 437 59.22 45.03 -9.53
N HIS A 438 59.74 46.20 -9.16
CA HIS A 438 61.10 46.62 -9.46
C HIS A 438 61.98 46.62 -8.22
N PHE A 439 63.16 46.06 -8.39
CA PHE A 439 64.25 46.07 -7.43
C PHE A 439 65.45 46.76 -8.06
N ARG A 440 66.20 47.50 -7.24
CA ARG A 440 67.48 48.09 -7.60
C ARG A 440 68.53 47.60 -6.63
N LEU A 441 69.69 47.20 -7.16
CA LEU A 441 70.81 46.82 -6.32
C LEU A 441 71.47 48.08 -5.73
N GLN A 442 71.54 48.15 -4.41
CA GLN A 442 72.21 49.22 -3.68
C GLN A 442 73.00 48.59 -2.52
N ASN A 443 74.31 48.84 -2.47
CA ASN A 443 75.22 48.31 -1.43
C ASN A 443 75.11 46.78 -1.26
N ASN A 444 75.13 46.04 -2.37
CA ASN A 444 74.96 44.56 -2.41
C ASN A 444 73.64 44.04 -1.81
N LYS A 445 72.62 44.89 -1.65
CA LYS A 445 71.28 44.50 -1.25
C LYS A 445 70.25 44.98 -2.26
N MET A 446 69.16 44.24 -2.44
CA MET A 446 68.07 44.67 -3.31
C MET A 446 67.11 45.57 -2.56
N LYS A 447 66.99 46.81 -3.04
CA LYS A 447 66.02 47.79 -2.54
C LYS A 447 64.82 47.85 -3.49
N TYR A 448 63.62 47.85 -2.93
CA TYR A 448 62.41 48.15 -3.70
C TYR A 448 62.53 49.54 -4.35
N TYR A 449 62.27 49.61 -5.65
CA TYR A 449 62.44 50.82 -6.47
C TYR A 449 61.15 51.28 -7.15
N GLY A 450 60.02 50.60 -6.90
CA GLY A 450 58.72 50.90 -7.47
C GLY A 450 58.00 49.65 -7.96
N GLY A 451 56.74 49.79 -8.37
CA GLY A 451 56.02 48.73 -9.08
C GLY A 451 55.05 49.29 -10.10
N PHE A 452 54.66 48.44 -11.02
CA PHE A 452 53.53 48.68 -11.89
C PHE A 452 52.43 47.74 -11.43
N GLY A 453 51.62 48.16 -10.45
CA GLY A 453 50.33 47.57 -10.07
C GLY A 453 50.36 46.62 -8.85
N ILE A 454 51.16 45.54 -8.89
CA ILE A 454 51.21 44.54 -7.81
C ILE A 454 51.79 45.10 -6.49
N ASP A 455 52.51 46.23 -6.57
CA ASP A 455 53.01 47.05 -5.45
C ASP A 455 51.92 47.66 -4.56
N LYS A 456 50.69 47.73 -5.05
CA LYS A 456 49.54 48.21 -4.29
C LYS A 456 48.99 47.14 -3.32
N PHE A 457 49.41 45.88 -3.47
CA PHE A 457 48.81 44.75 -2.75
C PHE A 457 49.77 44.01 -1.79
N VAL A 458 51.05 44.38 -1.72
CA VAL A 458 51.98 43.78 -0.76
C VAL A 458 51.93 44.46 0.60
N LYS A 459 51.84 43.63 1.63
CA LYS A 459 52.00 44.00 3.04
C LYS A 459 53.47 43.78 3.45
N GLY A 460 54.04 44.75 4.16
CA GLY A 460 55.43 44.72 4.64
C GLY A 460 56.10 46.09 4.51
N ASP A 461 57.23 46.29 5.19
CA ASP A 461 58.02 47.52 5.07
C ASP A 461 58.76 47.55 3.73
N LYS A 462 58.26 48.35 2.80
CA LYS A 462 58.82 48.55 1.46
C LYS A 462 60.24 49.15 1.46
N THR A 463 60.76 49.53 2.62
CA THR A 463 62.12 50.06 2.76
C THR A 463 63.17 49.01 3.12
N GLN A 464 62.78 47.76 3.40
CA GLN A 464 63.71 46.70 3.73
C GLN A 464 64.60 46.32 2.54
N LEU A 465 65.90 46.27 2.81
CA LEU A 465 66.93 45.81 1.90
C LEU A 465 66.94 44.28 1.92
N LEU A 466 66.52 43.65 0.83
CA LEU A 466 66.55 42.18 0.68
C LEU A 466 67.99 41.74 0.42
N ASP A 467 68.49 40.82 1.23
CA ASP A 467 69.78 40.14 1.02
C ASP A 467 69.58 38.72 0.48
N GLU A 468 70.69 37.99 0.32
CA GLU A 468 70.69 36.61 -0.21
C GLU A 468 69.96 35.57 0.65
N ASN A 469 69.63 35.92 1.90
CA ASN A 469 68.86 35.07 2.80
C ASN A 469 67.36 35.43 2.80
N CYS A 470 66.96 36.45 2.06
CA CYS A 470 65.57 36.87 1.96
C CYS A 470 64.80 36.02 0.93
N THR A 471 63.61 35.56 1.33
CA THR A 471 62.64 34.94 0.42
C THR A 471 61.53 35.94 0.13
N LEU A 472 61.25 36.17 -1.15
CA LEU A 472 60.09 36.97 -1.55
C LEU A 472 58.87 36.04 -1.69
N GLU A 473 57.85 36.29 -0.89
CA GLU A 473 56.57 35.59 -0.99
C GLU A 473 55.57 36.43 -1.79
N LEU A 474 55.03 35.86 -2.87
CA LEU A 474 53.97 36.44 -3.68
C LEU A 474 52.69 35.62 -3.46
N ARG A 475 51.66 36.24 -2.89
CA ARG A 475 50.33 35.64 -2.73
C ARG A 475 49.42 36.16 -3.82
N VAL A 476 48.85 35.27 -4.61
CA VAL A 476 47.96 35.62 -5.73
C VAL A 476 46.61 34.96 -5.49
N TRP A 477 45.54 35.73 -5.61
CA TRP A 477 44.18 35.20 -5.56
C TRP A 477 43.73 34.84 -6.97
N LEU A 478 43.58 33.55 -7.25
CA LEU A 478 43.20 33.03 -8.56
C LEU A 478 41.93 32.20 -8.40
N GLU A 479 40.84 32.66 -9.03
CA GLU A 479 39.56 31.92 -9.13
C GLU A 479 39.05 31.38 -7.78
N GLY A 480 39.20 32.19 -6.71
CA GLY A 480 38.72 31.85 -5.37
C GLY A 480 39.71 31.08 -4.48
N GLN A 481 40.91 30.76 -4.96
CA GLN A 481 41.97 30.12 -4.19
C GLN A 481 43.21 31.02 -4.04
N GLN A 482 43.84 31.00 -2.86
CA GLN A 482 45.11 31.69 -2.60
C GLN A 482 46.27 30.77 -3.04
N VAL A 483 47.13 31.26 -3.94
CA VAL A 483 48.37 30.60 -4.36
C VAL A 483 49.56 31.37 -3.79
N GLU A 484 50.46 30.68 -3.10
CA GLU A 484 51.70 31.25 -2.56
C GLU A 484 52.88 30.85 -3.45
N ILE A 485 53.65 31.85 -3.88
CA ILE A 485 54.82 31.69 -4.75
C ILE A 485 56.03 32.23 -3.99
N TYR A 486 57.01 31.37 -3.74
CA TYR A 486 58.26 31.75 -3.08
C TYR A 486 59.36 31.97 -4.14
N VAL A 487 60.00 33.13 -4.11
CA VAL A 487 61.14 33.47 -4.98
C VAL A 487 62.38 33.65 -4.13
N TYR A 488 63.38 32.79 -4.38
CA TYR A 488 64.70 32.86 -3.76
C TYR A 488 65.61 33.77 -4.59
N ILE A 489 66.26 34.71 -3.94
CA ILE A 489 67.14 35.69 -4.58
C ILE A 489 68.59 35.25 -4.41
N SER A 490 69.26 34.83 -5.50
CA SER A 490 70.71 34.61 -5.52
C SER A 490 71.42 35.79 -6.18
N ILE A 491 72.24 36.54 -5.43
CA ILE A 491 72.86 37.80 -5.91
C ILE A 491 74.01 37.57 -6.90
N TYR A 492 74.54 36.34 -7.04
CA TYR A 492 75.79 36.09 -7.79
C TYR A 492 75.71 35.30 -9.10
N LYS A 493 74.53 34.94 -9.59
CA LYS A 493 74.31 34.33 -10.92
C LYS A 493 72.82 34.43 -11.23
N ARG A 494 72.46 34.56 -12.51
CA ARG A 494 71.08 34.56 -13.06
C ARG A 494 70.06 34.03 -12.04
N THR A 495 69.14 34.87 -11.60
CA THR A 495 68.05 34.51 -10.67
C THR A 495 67.46 33.15 -11.04
N ASN A 496 67.78 32.13 -10.26
CA ASN A 496 67.10 30.84 -10.35
C ASN A 496 65.75 30.99 -9.66
N ILE A 497 64.71 31.18 -10.46
CA ILE A 497 63.33 31.12 -9.97
C ILE A 497 63.02 29.64 -9.76
N ASN A 498 63.01 29.18 -8.51
CA ASN A 498 62.53 27.85 -8.18
C ASN A 498 61.05 27.97 -7.77
N ILE A 499 60.14 27.60 -8.67
CA ILE A 499 58.69 27.62 -8.41
C ILE A 499 58.33 26.30 -7.71
N SER A 500 58.30 26.30 -6.38
CA SER A 500 57.73 25.19 -5.63
C SER A 500 56.23 25.43 -5.39
N GLN A 501 55.36 24.70 -6.08
CA GLN A 501 53.94 24.61 -5.72
C GLN A 501 53.80 23.68 -4.51
N LYS A 502 53.55 24.23 -3.32
CA LYS A 502 53.09 23.43 -2.18
C LYS A 502 51.60 23.70 -1.96
N LYS A 503 50.74 22.74 -2.31
CA LYS A 503 49.40 22.63 -1.72
C LYS A 503 49.60 22.22 -0.26
N TYR A 504 49.53 23.16 0.68
CA TYR A 504 49.43 22.81 2.09
C TYR A 504 47.98 22.42 2.41
N GLN A 505 47.70 21.12 2.41
CA GLN A 505 46.76 20.59 3.40
C GLN A 505 47.52 20.57 4.73
N GLN A 506 47.12 21.46 5.64
CA GLN A 506 47.37 21.45 7.09
C GLN A 506 48.76 21.00 7.59
N LEU A 507 49.42 21.95 8.27
CA LEU A 507 50.54 21.75 9.20
C LEU A 507 50.35 20.50 10.09
N SER A 508 51.15 19.45 9.85
CA SER A 508 51.53 18.48 10.88
C SER A 508 52.80 17.73 10.50
N SER A 509 53.94 18.43 10.40
CA SER A 509 55.27 17.79 10.54
C SER A 509 56.49 18.73 10.62
N PHE A 510 56.37 20.04 10.38
CA PHE A 510 57.55 20.94 10.44
C PHE A 510 57.80 21.62 11.80
N GLU A 511 56.97 21.37 12.82
CA GLU A 511 57.22 21.82 14.20
C GLU A 511 58.22 20.95 14.98
N ASN A 512 58.68 19.82 14.43
CA ASN A 512 59.63 18.92 15.12
C ASN A 512 61.07 18.96 14.59
N GLN A 513 61.43 19.89 13.70
CA GLN A 513 62.82 20.05 13.23
C GLN A 513 63.45 21.41 13.53
N CYS A 514 62.77 22.28 14.29
CA CYS A 514 63.36 23.49 14.90
C CYS A 514 63.43 23.40 16.43
N LYS A 515 63.41 22.18 16.98
CA LYS A 515 63.81 21.86 18.35
C LYS A 515 64.82 20.71 18.32
N GLN A 516 66.07 21.06 18.00
CA GLN A 516 67.35 20.36 18.24
C GLN A 516 68.27 20.58 17.03
N GLY A 517 69.25 21.47 17.18
CA GLY A 517 70.26 21.82 16.18
C GLY A 517 70.56 23.29 16.20
#